data_AF-A0A2S8F9W9-F1
#
_entry.id   AF-A0A2S8F9W9-F1
#
_cell.length_a   1.000
_cell.length_b   1.000
_cell.length_c   1.000
_cell.angle_alpha   90.00
_cell.angle_beta   90.00
_cell.angle_gamma   90.00
#
_symmetry.space_group_name_H-M   'P 1'
#
loop_
_entity.id
_entity.type
_entity.pdbx_description
1 polymer ?
#
loop_
_entity_poly.entity_id
_entity_poly.type
_entity_poly.pdbx_seq_one_letter_code
_entity_poly.pdbx_strand_id
1 'polypeptide(L)'
;MKAFTFIPAICLLLSSTVVYASPASALVNAIAKFVSKEAAETGAKSISKEVGSEVVERVSVRLVQEGGEKAVTEAAELASKHGPDVIRALDNAPGTTQILKSLDELPVDEVGEAAARLASGSRGKQLAKATDGFGVDALQAELKHPGAGLEYVTTWGKEGGTLCRSLTFDEAILLGKHLDDIAKLPPAQKHQLLELIESSPKEFFAWLGRFIEANPGKTIGSATLLAVVLPNSDRILGGDEVVFDSEGNPVVVSKKGLLSNPVDTLTESATDGVSWLFKGIAIVIVSALAIYAAIKLWYVWRRESRHA
;
A
#
# COMPACT_ATOMS: atom_id res chain seq x y z
N MET A 1 -76.97 -14.75 44.51
CA MET A 1 -75.99 -13.82 43.92
C MET A 1 -74.69 -14.57 43.68
N LYS A 2 -74.36 -14.73 42.39
CA LYS A 2 -73.07 -14.97 41.71
C LYS A 2 -72.00 -15.86 42.39
N ALA A 3 -71.89 -17.08 41.86
CA ALA A 3 -70.74 -17.97 41.95
C ALA A 3 -69.58 -17.44 41.07
N PHE A 4 -68.35 -17.48 41.58
CA PHE A 4 -67.13 -17.10 40.87
C PHE A 4 -66.23 -18.34 40.77
N THR A 5 -66.28 -19.01 39.63
CA THR A 5 -65.43 -20.15 39.26
C THR A 5 -64.05 -19.65 38.86
N PHE A 6 -63.03 -19.99 39.65
CA PHE A 6 -61.62 -19.72 39.40
C PHE A 6 -61.05 -20.90 38.61
N ILE A 7 -60.79 -20.71 37.31
CA ILE A 7 -60.10 -21.69 36.45
C ILE A 7 -58.63 -21.29 36.42
N PRO A 8 -57.69 -22.12 36.96
CA PRO A 8 -56.27 -21.87 36.78
C PRO A 8 -55.88 -22.27 35.35
N ALA A 9 -55.62 -21.27 34.51
CA ALA A 9 -55.00 -21.43 33.21
C ALA A 9 -53.55 -21.91 33.39
N ILE A 10 -53.35 -23.23 33.32
CA ILE A 10 -52.05 -23.87 33.20
C ILE A 10 -51.52 -23.54 31.79
N CYS A 11 -50.80 -22.43 31.67
CA CYS A 11 -49.94 -22.16 30.53
C CYS A 11 -48.77 -23.14 30.58
N LEU A 12 -48.96 -24.31 29.97
CA LEU A 12 -47.90 -25.18 29.52
C LEU A 12 -46.99 -24.38 28.57
N LEU A 13 -45.93 -23.81 29.14
CA LEU A 13 -44.75 -23.37 28.41
C LEU A 13 -44.14 -24.62 27.78
N LEU A 14 -44.65 -24.99 26.60
CA LEU A 14 -43.95 -25.79 25.63
C LEU A 14 -42.74 -24.96 25.20
N SER A 15 -41.68 -25.02 26.01
CA SER A 15 -40.34 -24.66 25.61
C SER A 15 -39.98 -25.60 24.47
N SER A 16 -40.33 -25.22 23.24
CA SER A 16 -39.77 -25.82 22.04
C SER A 16 -38.27 -25.67 22.17
N THR A 17 -37.60 -26.75 22.57
CA THR A 17 -36.16 -26.90 22.47
C THR A 17 -35.87 -26.86 20.98
N VAL A 18 -35.67 -25.66 20.46
CA VAL A 18 -35.05 -25.45 19.16
C VAL A 18 -33.69 -26.11 19.30
N VAL A 19 -33.52 -27.26 18.66
CA VAL A 19 -32.23 -27.91 18.51
C VAL A 19 -31.41 -26.96 17.65
N TYR A 20 -30.69 -26.05 18.30
CA TYR A 20 -29.70 -25.20 17.63
C TYR A 20 -28.61 -26.13 17.13
N ALA A 21 -28.68 -26.47 15.84
CA ALA A 21 -27.58 -27.11 15.16
C ALA A 21 -26.35 -26.22 15.37
N SER A 22 -25.29 -26.79 15.95
CA SER A 22 -24.09 -26.01 16.26
C SER A 22 -23.58 -25.35 14.97
N PRO A 23 -23.29 -24.04 14.96
CA PRO A 23 -22.80 -23.32 13.78
C PRO A 23 -21.51 -23.93 13.20
N ALA A 24 -20.73 -24.64 14.01
CA ALA A 24 -19.56 -25.40 13.55
C ALA A 24 -19.92 -26.53 12.57
N SER A 25 -21.13 -27.11 12.67
CA SER A 25 -21.54 -28.25 11.83
C SER A 25 -21.63 -27.88 10.34
N ALA A 26 -22.04 -26.65 10.02
CA ALA A 26 -22.11 -26.16 8.64
C ALA A 26 -20.72 -26.10 7.99
N LEU A 27 -19.73 -25.55 8.71
CA LEU A 27 -18.34 -25.49 8.24
C LEU A 27 -17.73 -26.87 8.10
N VAL A 28 -17.93 -27.75 9.10
CA VAL A 28 -17.45 -29.14 9.05
C VAL A 28 -18.01 -29.87 7.82
N ASN A 29 -19.32 -29.74 7.57
CA ASN A 29 -19.96 -30.37 6.42
C ASN A 29 -19.45 -29.81 5.09
N ALA A 30 -19.18 -28.50 5.01
CA ALA A 30 -18.62 -27.87 3.83
C ALA A 30 -17.20 -28.37 3.50
N ILE A 31 -16.32 -28.45 4.49
CA ILE A 31 -14.96 -28.98 4.30
C ILE A 31 -15.04 -30.46 3.92
N ALA A 32 -15.90 -31.25 4.58
CA ALA A 32 -16.11 -32.66 4.24
C ALA A 32 -16.57 -32.84 2.78
N LYS A 33 -17.44 -31.94 2.29
CA LYS A 33 -17.94 -31.93 0.92
C LYS A 33 -16.88 -31.53 -0.12
N PHE A 34 -15.97 -30.61 0.23
CA PHE A 34 -14.84 -30.27 -0.65
C PHE A 34 -13.89 -31.45 -0.76
N VAL A 35 -13.48 -32.02 0.37
CA VAL A 35 -12.57 -33.17 0.41
C VAL A 35 -13.18 -34.39 -0.28
N SER A 36 -14.48 -34.65 -0.13
CA SER A 36 -15.11 -35.79 -0.81
C SER A 36 -15.21 -35.63 -2.34
N LYS A 37 -15.19 -34.40 -2.85
CA LYS A 37 -15.11 -34.13 -4.29
C LYS A 37 -13.70 -34.36 -4.85
N GLU A 38 -12.66 -34.04 -4.09
CA GLU A 38 -11.26 -34.20 -4.54
C GLU A 38 -10.65 -35.56 -4.19
N ALA A 39 -11.06 -36.19 -3.08
CA ALA A 39 -10.51 -37.44 -2.56
C ALA A 39 -11.63 -38.44 -2.25
N ALA A 40 -11.65 -39.54 -3.01
CA ALA A 40 -12.80 -40.42 -3.15
C ALA A 40 -13.32 -41.16 -1.89
N GLU A 41 -12.77 -41.06 -0.68
CA GLU A 41 -13.35 -41.83 0.46
C GLU A 41 -13.00 -41.43 1.92
N THR A 42 -12.50 -40.22 2.24
CA THR A 42 -12.09 -39.96 3.64
C THR A 42 -12.27 -38.52 4.17
N GLY A 43 -13.42 -37.91 3.92
CA GLY A 43 -13.70 -36.50 4.28
C GLY A 43 -13.52 -36.13 5.77
N ALA A 44 -13.88 -37.01 6.71
CA ALA A 44 -13.85 -36.67 8.14
C ALA A 44 -12.44 -36.68 8.77
N LYS A 45 -11.53 -37.54 8.30
CA LYS A 45 -10.14 -37.58 8.81
C LYS A 45 -9.30 -36.42 8.28
N SER A 46 -9.63 -35.88 7.11
CA SER A 46 -8.90 -34.75 6.53
C SER A 46 -9.15 -33.45 7.28
N ILE A 47 -10.36 -33.22 7.80
CA ILE A 47 -10.66 -32.01 8.59
C ILE A 47 -9.80 -31.91 9.84
N SER A 48 -9.72 -33.00 10.62
CA SER A 48 -8.92 -33.01 11.84
C SER A 48 -7.43 -32.94 11.55
N LYS A 49 -6.99 -33.43 10.39
CA LYS A 49 -5.58 -33.49 10.00
C LYS A 49 -5.09 -32.18 9.38
N GLU A 50 -5.94 -31.50 8.61
CA GLU A 50 -5.56 -30.31 7.86
C GLU A 50 -5.84 -29.03 8.64
N VAL A 51 -7.09 -28.79 9.07
CA VAL A 51 -7.44 -27.52 9.73
C VAL A 51 -7.41 -27.64 11.25
N GLY A 52 -7.76 -28.81 11.78
CA GLY A 52 -7.95 -29.03 13.22
C GLY A 52 -9.33 -28.53 13.68
N SER A 53 -10.02 -29.35 14.48
CA SER A 53 -11.38 -29.05 14.95
C SER A 53 -11.46 -27.76 15.78
N GLU A 54 -10.39 -27.46 16.54
CA GLU A 54 -10.31 -26.25 17.36
C GLU A 54 -10.33 -24.97 16.52
N VAL A 55 -9.68 -24.98 15.35
CA VAL A 55 -9.67 -23.81 14.44
C VAL A 55 -11.06 -23.60 13.85
N VAL A 56 -11.73 -24.66 13.40
CA VAL A 56 -13.10 -24.59 12.85
C VAL A 56 -14.08 -24.07 13.90
N GLU A 57 -13.98 -24.55 15.15
CA GLU A 57 -14.81 -24.08 16.26
C GLU A 57 -14.57 -22.60 16.54
N ARG A 58 -13.31 -22.18 16.68
CA ARG A 58 -12.93 -20.78 16.95
C ARG A 58 -13.43 -19.84 15.86
N VAL A 59 -13.26 -20.22 14.59
CA VAL A 59 -13.75 -19.44 13.44
C VAL A 59 -15.27 -19.39 13.43
N SER A 60 -15.97 -20.51 13.69
CA SER A 60 -17.43 -20.54 13.72
C SER A 60 -18.01 -19.60 14.79
N VAL A 61 -17.41 -19.57 15.99
CA VAL A 61 -17.84 -18.68 17.07
C VAL A 61 -17.63 -17.22 16.67
N ARG A 62 -16.47 -16.87 16.09
CA ARG A 62 -16.20 -15.49 15.61
C ARG A 62 -17.18 -15.07 14.50
N LEU A 63 -17.44 -15.94 13.54
CA LEU A 63 -18.38 -15.66 12.44
C LEU A 63 -19.80 -15.41 12.95
N VAL A 64 -20.27 -16.21 13.91
CA VAL A 64 -21.60 -15.99 14.52
C VAL A 64 -21.63 -14.68 15.30
N GLN A 65 -20.57 -14.36 16.05
CA GLN A 65 -20.50 -13.13 16.84
C GLN A 65 -20.46 -11.87 15.96
N GLU A 66 -19.73 -11.90 14.85
CA GLU A 66 -19.53 -10.73 13.99
C GLU A 66 -20.62 -10.58 12.91
N GLY A 67 -21.07 -11.67 12.30
CA GLY A 67 -21.94 -11.66 11.12
C GLY A 67 -23.16 -12.59 11.20
N GLY A 68 -23.35 -13.29 12.32
CA GLY A 68 -24.46 -14.22 12.52
C GLY A 68 -24.40 -15.46 11.63
N GLU A 69 -25.55 -16.13 11.47
CA GLU A 69 -25.66 -17.38 10.70
C GLU A 69 -25.36 -17.21 9.20
N LYS A 70 -25.56 -16.01 8.65
CA LYS A 70 -25.27 -15.70 7.25
C LYS A 70 -23.78 -15.82 6.96
N ALA A 71 -22.94 -15.20 7.78
CA ALA A 71 -21.48 -15.25 7.62
C ALA A 71 -20.93 -16.68 7.73
N VAL A 72 -21.53 -17.52 8.60
CA VAL A 72 -21.19 -18.95 8.69
C VAL A 72 -21.54 -19.68 7.39
N THR A 73 -22.68 -19.38 6.80
CA THR A 73 -23.15 -20.00 5.55
C THR A 73 -22.26 -19.60 4.37
N GLU A 74 -21.91 -18.32 4.27
CA GLU A 74 -21.01 -17.79 3.23
C GLU A 74 -19.60 -18.39 3.37
N ALA A 75 -19.06 -18.45 4.59
CA ALA A 75 -17.78 -19.12 4.87
C ALA A 75 -17.81 -20.61 4.50
N ALA A 76 -18.90 -21.30 4.83
CA ALA A 76 -19.10 -22.70 4.46
C ALA A 76 -19.15 -22.86 2.94
N GLU A 77 -19.86 -21.99 2.23
CA GLU A 77 -19.92 -22.02 0.77
C GLU A 77 -18.55 -21.82 0.15
N LEU A 78 -17.80 -20.79 0.56
CA LEU A 78 -16.44 -20.53 0.08
C LEU A 78 -15.49 -21.68 0.39
N ALA A 79 -15.49 -22.20 1.62
CA ALA A 79 -14.66 -23.34 2.00
C ALA A 79 -15.04 -24.62 1.21
N SER A 80 -16.31 -24.80 0.87
CA SER A 80 -16.76 -25.94 0.05
C SER A 80 -16.34 -25.85 -1.42
N LYS A 81 -15.98 -24.65 -1.90
CA LYS A 81 -15.55 -24.38 -3.29
C LYS A 81 -14.03 -24.28 -3.43
N HIS A 82 -13.37 -23.64 -2.46
CA HIS A 82 -11.95 -23.28 -2.53
C HIS A 82 -11.08 -24.00 -1.49
N GLY A 83 -11.69 -24.82 -0.63
CA GLY A 83 -10.98 -25.69 0.27
C GLY A 83 -10.72 -25.12 1.67
N PRO A 84 -9.96 -25.88 2.49
CA PRO A 84 -9.76 -25.60 3.92
C PRO A 84 -8.97 -24.33 4.22
N ASP A 85 -8.20 -23.82 3.25
CA ASP A 85 -7.41 -22.61 3.42
C ASP A 85 -8.28 -21.38 3.66
N VAL A 86 -9.54 -21.37 3.20
CA VAL A 86 -10.51 -20.33 3.55
C VAL A 86 -10.69 -20.25 5.06
N ILE A 87 -10.81 -21.38 5.75
CA ILE A 87 -11.02 -21.38 7.21
C ILE A 87 -9.76 -20.92 7.94
N ARG A 88 -8.58 -21.34 7.47
CA ARG A 88 -7.30 -20.87 8.04
C ARG A 88 -7.08 -19.37 7.81
N ALA A 89 -7.49 -18.86 6.64
CA ALA A 89 -7.47 -17.45 6.32
C ALA A 89 -8.35 -16.64 7.28
N LEU A 90 -9.56 -17.13 7.58
CA LEU A 90 -10.46 -16.51 8.55
C LEU A 90 -9.91 -16.56 9.98
N ASP A 91 -9.23 -17.64 10.39
CA ASP A 91 -8.64 -17.74 11.72
C ASP A 91 -7.50 -16.73 11.93
N ASN A 92 -6.72 -16.46 10.88
CA ASN A 92 -5.63 -15.49 10.85
C ASN A 92 -6.10 -14.03 10.90
N ALA A 93 -7.38 -13.77 10.62
CA ALA A 93 -7.93 -12.42 10.52
C ALA A 93 -8.35 -11.84 11.88
N PRO A 94 -8.16 -10.53 12.09
CA PRO A 94 -8.77 -9.83 13.21
C PRO A 94 -10.29 -9.68 13.06
N GLY A 95 -10.77 -9.39 11.85
CA GLY A 95 -12.20 -9.35 11.49
C GLY A 95 -12.54 -10.40 10.43
N THR A 96 -13.29 -11.42 10.81
CA THR A 96 -13.66 -12.53 9.92
C THR A 96 -14.62 -12.10 8.81
N THR A 97 -15.57 -11.22 9.14
CA THR A 97 -16.58 -10.71 8.20
C THR A 97 -15.99 -9.85 7.09
N GLN A 98 -15.02 -8.99 7.40
CA GLN A 98 -14.36 -8.14 6.41
C GLN A 98 -13.51 -8.96 5.42
N ILE A 99 -12.87 -10.03 5.90
CA ILE A 99 -12.15 -10.96 5.02
C ILE A 99 -13.12 -11.73 4.12
N LEU A 100 -14.23 -12.24 4.65
CA LEU A 100 -15.25 -12.90 3.82
C LEU A 100 -15.73 -11.99 2.70
N LYS A 101 -16.08 -10.74 3.03
CA LYS A 101 -16.51 -9.76 2.04
C LYS A 101 -15.42 -9.49 0.99
N SER A 102 -14.17 -9.35 1.43
CA SER A 102 -13.04 -9.09 0.52
C SER A 102 -12.76 -10.29 -0.39
N LEU A 103 -13.00 -11.52 0.07
CA LEU A 103 -12.89 -12.73 -0.74
C LEU A 103 -14.06 -12.87 -1.74
N ASP A 104 -15.27 -12.44 -1.37
CA ASP A 104 -16.45 -12.47 -2.25
C ASP A 104 -16.37 -11.42 -3.38
N GLU A 105 -15.67 -10.30 -3.13
CA GLU A 105 -15.41 -9.26 -4.14
C GLU A 105 -14.35 -9.67 -5.20
N LEU A 106 -13.61 -10.75 -4.97
CA LEU A 106 -12.59 -11.25 -5.91
C LEU A 106 -13.20 -12.10 -7.04
N PRO A 107 -12.55 -12.15 -8.22
CA PRO A 107 -12.87 -13.14 -9.25
C PRO A 107 -12.80 -14.56 -8.69
N VAL A 108 -13.76 -15.42 -9.06
CA VAL A 108 -13.93 -16.77 -8.51
C VAL A 108 -12.69 -17.65 -8.66
N ASP A 109 -11.92 -17.43 -9.72
CA ASP A 109 -10.65 -18.11 -10.01
C ASP A 109 -9.50 -17.68 -9.09
N GLU A 110 -9.55 -16.46 -8.54
CA GLU A 110 -8.50 -15.91 -7.67
C GLU A 110 -8.74 -16.18 -6.17
N VAL A 111 -9.98 -16.49 -5.77
CA VAL A 111 -10.36 -16.69 -4.35
C VAL A 111 -9.53 -17.80 -3.69
N GLY A 112 -9.28 -18.90 -4.40
CA GLY A 112 -8.49 -20.03 -3.88
C GLY A 112 -7.05 -19.64 -3.58
N GLU A 113 -6.40 -18.91 -4.50
CA GLU A 113 -5.04 -18.42 -4.27
C GLU A 113 -5.01 -17.38 -3.15
N ALA A 114 -5.97 -16.45 -3.12
CA ALA A 114 -6.08 -15.43 -2.07
C ALA A 114 -6.22 -16.07 -0.68
N ALA A 115 -7.07 -17.08 -0.55
CA ALA A 115 -7.26 -17.84 0.67
C ALA A 115 -5.97 -18.56 1.10
N ALA A 116 -5.26 -19.21 0.17
CA ALA A 116 -3.99 -19.86 0.46
C ALA A 116 -2.92 -18.85 0.94
N ARG A 117 -2.88 -17.65 0.35
CA ARG A 117 -1.98 -16.56 0.78
C ARG A 117 -2.35 -16.04 2.17
N LEU A 118 -3.63 -15.82 2.46
CA LEU A 118 -4.09 -15.43 3.79
C LEU A 118 -3.84 -16.53 4.85
N ALA A 119 -3.86 -17.80 4.45
CA ALA A 119 -3.54 -18.93 5.31
C ALA A 119 -2.03 -19.08 5.60
N SER A 120 -1.15 -18.32 4.93
CA SER A 120 0.32 -18.49 4.96
C SER A 120 1.02 -18.00 6.25
N GLY A 121 0.67 -18.60 7.39
CA GLY A 121 1.36 -18.39 8.67
C GLY A 121 1.47 -16.92 9.08
N SER A 122 2.67 -16.46 9.44
CA SER A 122 2.90 -15.08 9.92
C SER A 122 2.64 -14.03 8.84
N ARG A 123 3.01 -14.30 7.59
CA ARG A 123 2.77 -13.39 6.46
C ARG A 123 1.28 -13.31 6.14
N GLY A 124 0.58 -14.45 6.15
CA GLY A 124 -0.88 -14.51 6.01
C GLY A 124 -1.62 -13.67 7.06
N LYS A 125 -1.16 -13.66 8.32
CA LYS A 125 -1.70 -12.79 9.38
C LYS A 125 -1.48 -11.30 9.10
N GLN A 126 -0.32 -10.91 8.58
CA GLN A 126 -0.06 -9.52 8.20
C GLN A 126 -0.93 -9.11 7.01
N LEU A 127 -1.08 -10.00 6.01
CA LEU A 127 -1.99 -9.78 4.89
C LEU A 127 -3.45 -9.68 5.33
N ALA A 128 -3.90 -10.52 6.27
CA ALA A 128 -5.25 -10.45 6.81
C ALA A 128 -5.48 -9.12 7.54
N LYS A 129 -4.50 -8.64 8.30
CA LYS A 129 -4.57 -7.32 8.95
C LYS A 129 -4.59 -6.18 7.93
N ALA A 130 -3.80 -6.26 6.86
CA ALA A 130 -3.83 -5.27 5.79
C ALA A 130 -5.17 -5.29 5.04
N THR A 131 -5.73 -6.47 4.78
CA THR A 131 -7.04 -6.65 4.12
C THR A 131 -8.18 -6.15 4.99
N ASP A 132 -8.10 -6.32 6.32
CA ASP A 132 -9.07 -5.75 7.25
C ASP A 132 -9.09 -4.21 7.20
N GLY A 133 -7.92 -3.58 7.08
CA GLY A 133 -7.81 -2.11 6.99
C GLY A 133 -8.07 -1.51 5.62
N PHE A 134 -7.66 -2.19 4.53
CA PHE A 134 -7.64 -1.65 3.17
C PHE A 134 -8.55 -2.40 2.18
N GLY A 135 -9.20 -3.49 2.61
CA GLY A 135 -10.13 -4.28 1.81
C GLY A 135 -9.47 -5.10 0.71
N VAL A 136 -10.24 -5.35 -0.35
CA VAL A 136 -9.85 -6.20 -1.50
C VAL A 136 -8.61 -5.70 -2.24
N ASP A 137 -8.32 -4.40 -2.20
CA ASP A 137 -7.13 -3.82 -2.85
C ASP A 137 -5.83 -4.42 -2.28
N ALA A 138 -5.82 -4.78 -0.99
CA ALA A 138 -4.67 -5.43 -0.36
C ALA A 138 -4.42 -6.84 -0.91
N LEU A 139 -5.50 -7.61 -1.11
CA LEU A 139 -5.43 -8.96 -1.68
C LEU A 139 -5.02 -8.90 -3.14
N GLN A 140 -5.61 -8.01 -3.93
CA GLN A 140 -5.28 -7.89 -5.34
C GLN A 140 -3.84 -7.45 -5.57
N ALA A 141 -3.29 -6.58 -4.72
CA ALA A 141 -1.88 -6.21 -4.79
C ALA A 141 -0.96 -7.42 -4.49
N GLU A 142 -1.24 -8.20 -3.44
CA GLU A 142 -0.44 -9.39 -3.11
C GLU A 142 -0.61 -10.53 -4.12
N LEU A 143 -1.79 -10.70 -4.71
CA LEU A 143 -2.03 -11.67 -5.80
C LEU A 143 -1.24 -11.29 -7.05
N LYS A 144 -1.28 -10.00 -7.42
CA LYS A 144 -0.57 -9.49 -8.60
C LYS A 144 0.95 -9.61 -8.45
N HIS A 145 1.46 -9.26 -7.26
CA HIS A 145 2.89 -9.29 -6.95
C HIS A 145 3.15 -9.94 -5.58
N PRO A 146 3.19 -11.29 -5.53
CA PRO A 146 3.40 -12.01 -4.29
C PRO A 146 4.73 -11.64 -3.64
N GLY A 147 4.73 -11.32 -2.35
CA GLY A 147 5.93 -10.87 -1.66
C GLY A 147 6.05 -9.34 -1.57
N ALA A 148 5.67 -8.62 -2.62
CA ALA A 148 5.81 -7.15 -2.67
C ALA A 148 4.51 -6.43 -2.31
N GLY A 149 3.35 -6.91 -2.79
CA GLY A 149 2.06 -6.21 -2.67
C GLY A 149 1.70 -5.80 -1.24
N LEU A 150 1.91 -6.71 -0.27
CA LEU A 150 1.69 -6.42 1.14
C LEU A 150 2.51 -5.22 1.64
N GLU A 151 3.79 -5.11 1.24
CA GLU A 151 4.67 -4.04 1.70
C GLU A 151 4.16 -2.66 1.24
N TYR A 152 3.72 -2.57 -0.02
CA TYR A 152 3.13 -1.34 -0.57
C TYR A 152 1.91 -0.89 0.23
N VAL A 153 1.01 -1.84 0.51
CA VAL A 153 -0.24 -1.57 1.22
C VAL A 153 0.03 -1.21 2.67
N THR A 154 0.99 -1.86 3.33
CA THR A 154 1.34 -1.52 4.72
C THR A 154 2.01 -0.15 4.85
N THR A 155 2.80 0.25 3.86
CA THR A 155 3.60 1.48 3.94
C THR A 155 2.83 2.70 3.42
N TRP A 156 2.08 2.57 2.32
CA TRP A 156 1.35 3.69 1.70
C TRP A 156 -0.17 3.53 1.70
N GLY A 157 -0.71 2.45 2.25
CA GLY A 157 -2.15 2.20 2.31
C GLY A 157 -2.74 1.89 0.93
N LYS A 158 -3.97 2.37 0.72
CA LYS A 158 -4.76 2.10 -0.51
C LYS A 158 -4.09 2.61 -1.79
N GLU A 159 -3.44 3.77 -1.72
CA GLU A 159 -2.67 4.33 -2.85
C GLU A 159 -1.52 3.40 -3.23
N GLY A 160 -0.81 2.86 -2.24
CA GLY A 160 0.26 1.89 -2.46
C GLY A 160 -0.22 0.61 -3.14
N GLY A 161 -1.35 0.06 -2.69
CA GLY A 161 -1.94 -1.12 -3.34
C GLY A 161 -2.37 -0.85 -4.78
N THR A 162 -2.92 0.34 -5.06
CA THR A 162 -3.34 0.73 -6.41
C THR A 162 -2.15 0.89 -7.34
N LEU A 163 -1.11 1.60 -6.90
CA LEU A 163 0.13 1.73 -7.64
C LEU A 163 0.81 0.38 -7.86
N CYS A 164 0.90 -0.46 -6.83
CA CYS A 164 1.52 -1.77 -6.95
C CYS A 164 0.90 -2.60 -8.09
N ARG A 165 -0.44 -2.56 -8.23
CA ARG A 165 -1.14 -3.30 -9.31
C ARG A 165 -0.87 -2.77 -10.71
N SER A 166 -0.51 -1.49 -10.88
CA SER A 166 -0.24 -0.91 -12.19
C SER A 166 1.19 -1.18 -12.69
N LEU A 167 2.08 -1.60 -11.79
CA LEU A 167 3.47 -1.91 -12.10
C LEU A 167 3.64 -3.32 -12.68
N THR A 168 4.78 -3.54 -13.33
CA THR A 168 5.28 -4.90 -13.59
C THR A 168 5.93 -5.47 -12.34
N PHE A 169 6.15 -6.79 -12.29
CA PHE A 169 6.74 -7.45 -11.13
C PHE A 169 8.15 -6.93 -10.80
N ASP A 170 8.99 -6.72 -11.82
CA ASP A 170 10.35 -6.21 -11.64
C ASP A 170 10.35 -4.76 -11.13
N GLU A 171 9.46 -3.93 -11.66
CA GLU A 171 9.25 -2.54 -11.21
C GLU A 171 8.75 -2.49 -9.77
N ALA A 172 7.79 -3.35 -9.41
CA ALA A 172 7.26 -3.46 -8.05
C ALA A 172 8.35 -3.90 -7.05
N ILE A 173 9.23 -4.83 -7.42
CA ILE A 173 10.37 -5.23 -6.58
C ILE A 173 11.38 -4.08 -6.46
N LEU A 174 11.71 -3.43 -7.58
CA LEU A 174 12.71 -2.37 -7.60
C LEU A 174 12.29 -1.18 -6.75
N LEU A 175 11.04 -0.71 -6.92
CA LEU A 175 10.46 0.35 -6.11
C LEU A 175 10.19 -0.11 -4.66
N GLY A 176 9.86 -1.40 -4.48
CA GLY A 176 9.65 -2.06 -3.18
C GLY A 176 10.80 -1.84 -2.21
N LYS A 177 12.04 -1.96 -2.70
CA LYS A 177 13.28 -1.73 -1.92
C LYS A 177 13.42 -0.31 -1.36
N HIS A 178 12.61 0.63 -1.84
CA HIS A 178 12.69 2.04 -1.49
C HIS A 178 11.38 2.62 -0.94
N LEU A 179 10.39 1.78 -0.62
CA LEU A 179 9.08 2.23 -0.12
C LEU A 179 9.20 3.09 1.14
N ASP A 180 9.98 2.64 2.11
CA ASP A 180 10.16 3.34 3.39
C ASP A 180 10.88 4.68 3.24
N ASP A 181 11.79 4.75 2.27
CA ASP A 181 12.55 5.95 1.96
C ASP A 181 11.65 7.02 1.31
N ILE A 182 10.79 6.59 0.38
CA ILE A 182 9.79 7.45 -0.26
C ILE A 182 8.68 7.84 0.74
N ALA A 183 8.33 6.95 1.68
CA ALA A 183 7.33 7.25 2.71
C ALA A 183 7.73 8.40 3.64
N LYS A 184 9.05 8.61 3.83
CA LYS A 184 9.61 9.70 4.64
C LYS A 184 9.62 11.05 3.92
N LEU A 185 9.29 11.09 2.63
CA LEU A 185 9.29 12.33 1.86
C LEU A 185 8.19 13.29 2.36
N PRO A 186 8.41 14.61 2.23
CA PRO A 186 7.34 15.58 2.40
C PRO A 186 6.13 15.22 1.52
N PRO A 187 4.87 15.34 2.01
CA PRO A 187 3.69 14.87 1.29
C PRO A 187 3.56 15.39 -0.15
N ALA A 188 3.93 16.66 -0.39
CA ALA A 188 3.91 17.25 -1.73
C ALA A 188 4.90 16.56 -2.69
N GLN A 189 6.11 16.22 -2.22
CA GLN A 189 7.13 15.55 -3.02
C GLN A 189 6.76 14.08 -3.28
N LYS A 190 6.19 13.42 -2.26
CA LYS A 190 5.66 12.06 -2.41
C LYS A 190 4.57 12.04 -3.48
N HIS A 191 3.61 12.97 -3.44
CA HIS A 191 2.51 13.01 -4.41
C HIS A 191 3.03 13.24 -5.84
N GLN A 192 3.93 14.20 -6.05
CA GLN A 192 4.55 14.44 -7.35
C GLN A 192 5.30 13.22 -7.88
N LEU A 193 6.02 12.50 -7.00
CA LEU A 193 6.71 11.28 -7.39
C LEU A 193 5.72 10.16 -7.79
N LEU A 194 4.62 10.00 -7.04
CA LEU A 194 3.60 9.01 -7.37
C LEU A 194 2.91 9.34 -8.70
N GLU A 195 2.54 10.60 -8.92
CA GLU A 195 1.96 11.07 -10.19
C GLU A 195 2.91 10.85 -11.37
N LEU A 196 4.21 11.06 -11.17
CA LEU A 196 5.24 10.77 -12.15
C LEU A 196 5.31 9.28 -12.51
N ILE A 197 5.28 8.40 -11.51
CA ILE A 197 5.32 6.95 -11.71
C ILE A 197 4.04 6.49 -12.42
N GLU A 198 2.88 7.03 -12.05
CA GLU A 198 1.60 6.66 -12.64
C GLU A 198 1.46 7.13 -14.09
N SER A 199 1.92 8.34 -14.40
CA SER A 199 1.81 8.92 -15.74
C SER A 199 2.81 8.35 -16.74
N SER A 200 4.04 8.05 -16.30
CA SER A 200 5.15 7.64 -17.17
C SER A 200 6.03 6.55 -16.52
N PRO A 201 5.48 5.35 -16.22
CA PRO A 201 6.20 4.32 -15.46
C PRO A 201 7.46 3.85 -16.19
N LYS A 202 7.38 3.60 -17.50
CA LYS A 202 8.51 3.07 -18.29
C LYS A 202 9.69 4.04 -18.29
N GLU A 203 9.40 5.32 -18.51
CA GLU A 203 10.38 6.39 -18.54
C GLU A 203 11.02 6.57 -17.16
N PHE A 204 10.20 6.56 -16.10
CA PHE A 204 10.65 6.63 -14.72
C PHE A 204 11.60 5.48 -14.37
N PHE A 205 11.22 4.23 -14.65
CA PHE A 205 12.02 3.05 -14.30
C PHE A 205 13.28 2.92 -15.18
N ALA A 206 13.22 3.31 -16.46
CA ALA A 206 14.41 3.37 -17.31
C ALA A 206 15.40 4.44 -16.83
N TRP A 207 14.90 5.59 -16.39
CA TRP A 207 15.72 6.61 -15.75
C TRP A 207 16.30 6.12 -14.42
N LEU A 208 15.48 5.49 -13.58
CA LEU A 208 15.88 4.98 -12.27
C LEU A 208 16.99 3.93 -12.38
N GLY A 209 16.88 2.99 -13.32
CA GLY A 209 17.92 1.99 -13.57
C GLY A 209 19.28 2.64 -13.86
N ARG A 210 19.32 3.60 -14.79
CA ARG A 210 20.54 4.35 -15.12
C ARG A 210 21.04 5.20 -13.96
N PHE A 211 20.13 5.79 -13.17
CA PHE A 211 20.51 6.58 -12.01
C PHE A 211 21.24 5.71 -10.97
N ILE A 212 20.72 4.51 -10.71
CA ILE A 212 21.33 3.54 -9.79
C ILE A 212 22.69 3.06 -10.32
N GLU A 213 22.79 2.76 -11.62
CA GLU A 213 24.06 2.38 -12.26
C GLU A 213 25.13 3.48 -12.14
N ALA A 214 24.75 4.74 -12.36
CA ALA A 214 25.66 5.88 -12.26
C ALA A 214 25.97 6.28 -10.81
N ASN A 215 25.15 5.89 -9.84
CA ASN A 215 25.27 6.26 -8.43
C ASN A 215 25.13 5.03 -7.51
N PRO A 216 26.09 4.09 -7.54
CA PRO A 216 26.04 2.92 -6.68
C PRO A 216 25.98 3.34 -5.21
N GLY A 217 24.99 2.84 -4.47
CA GLY A 217 24.79 3.11 -3.04
C GLY A 217 23.90 4.32 -2.71
N LYS A 218 23.40 5.08 -3.69
CA LYS A 218 22.38 6.12 -3.45
C LYS A 218 20.97 5.54 -3.61
N THR A 219 20.10 5.78 -2.64
CA THR A 219 18.70 5.31 -2.65
C THR A 219 17.75 6.35 -3.25
N ILE A 220 16.54 5.90 -3.62
CA ILE A 220 15.47 6.77 -4.17
C ILE A 220 15.02 7.83 -3.14
N GLY A 221 15.20 7.60 -1.83
CA GLY A 221 14.94 8.62 -0.81
C GLY A 221 16.04 9.65 -0.61
N SER A 222 17.16 9.56 -1.34
CA SER A 222 18.25 10.52 -1.18
C SER A 222 17.83 11.90 -1.70
N ALA A 223 18.23 12.96 -0.98
CA ALA A 223 17.99 14.34 -1.41
C ALA A 223 18.48 14.62 -2.85
N THR A 224 19.50 13.87 -3.30
CA THR A 224 20.01 13.91 -4.68
C THR A 224 18.97 13.46 -5.71
N LEU A 225 18.21 12.39 -5.44
CA LEU A 225 17.20 11.92 -6.37
C LEU A 225 16.09 12.97 -6.54
N LEU A 226 15.56 13.47 -5.42
CA LEU A 226 14.48 14.45 -5.41
C LEU A 226 14.88 15.77 -6.07
N ALA A 227 16.12 16.22 -5.85
CA ALA A 227 16.65 17.43 -6.46
C ALA A 227 16.83 17.31 -7.98
N VAL A 228 17.04 16.09 -8.50
CA VAL A 228 17.15 15.84 -9.93
C VAL A 228 15.78 15.64 -10.56
N VAL A 229 14.92 14.82 -9.93
CA VAL A 229 13.63 14.38 -10.49
C VAL A 229 12.58 15.48 -10.47
N LEU A 230 12.34 16.10 -9.31
CA LEU A 230 11.17 16.98 -9.14
C LEU A 230 11.27 18.29 -9.94
N PRO A 231 12.43 18.98 -10.03
CA PRO A 231 12.54 20.20 -10.83
C PRO A 231 12.66 19.95 -12.33
N ASN A 232 12.99 18.73 -12.75
CA ASN A 232 13.24 18.39 -14.15
C ASN A 232 12.25 17.36 -14.67
N SER A 233 11.11 17.10 -14.03
CA SER A 233 10.14 16.10 -14.49
C SER A 233 9.79 16.31 -15.96
N ASP A 234 9.48 17.54 -16.37
CA ASP A 234 9.12 17.87 -17.76
C ASP A 234 10.30 17.71 -18.74
N ARG A 235 11.53 17.88 -18.24
CA ARG A 235 12.77 17.80 -19.01
C ARG A 235 13.33 16.36 -19.09
N ILE A 236 13.07 15.55 -18.06
CA ILE A 236 13.45 14.14 -17.92
C ILE A 236 12.47 13.26 -18.69
N LEU A 237 11.18 13.57 -18.63
CA LEU A 237 10.12 12.83 -19.33
C LEU A 237 9.96 13.26 -20.81
N GLY A 238 10.42 14.46 -21.16
CA GLY A 238 10.32 14.99 -22.52
C GLY A 238 8.91 15.51 -22.80
N GLY A 239 8.65 16.77 -22.45
CA GLY A 239 7.45 17.51 -22.86
C GLY A 239 7.67 18.41 -24.07
N ASP A 240 6.60 18.65 -24.84
CA ASP A 240 6.54 19.68 -25.87
C ASP A 240 6.36 21.05 -25.21
N GLU A 241 7.32 21.95 -25.41
CA GLU A 241 7.24 23.33 -24.96
C GLU A 241 6.75 24.20 -26.14
N VAL A 242 5.64 24.92 -25.96
CA VAL A 242 5.19 25.93 -26.92
C VAL A 242 6.05 27.16 -26.71
N VAL A 243 7.06 27.33 -27.55
CA VAL A 243 7.91 28.53 -27.54
C VAL A 243 7.39 29.46 -28.62
N PHE A 244 7.21 30.74 -28.29
CA PHE A 244 6.87 31.74 -29.29
C PHE A 244 8.14 32.16 -30.01
N ASP A 245 8.13 32.11 -31.35
CA ASP A 245 9.23 32.61 -32.16
C ASP A 245 9.38 34.15 -32.03
N SER A 246 10.43 34.72 -32.63
CA SER A 246 10.67 36.17 -32.62
C SER A 246 9.57 37.00 -33.30
N GLU A 247 8.59 36.36 -33.94
CA GLU A 247 7.46 36.96 -34.62
C GLU A 247 6.14 36.75 -33.83
N GLY A 248 6.19 36.08 -32.67
CA GLY A 248 5.06 35.86 -31.79
C GLY A 248 4.17 34.68 -32.18
N ASN A 249 4.62 33.78 -33.06
CA ASN A 249 3.88 32.59 -33.45
C ASN A 249 4.22 31.41 -32.53
N PRO A 250 3.23 30.62 -32.09
CA PRO A 250 3.50 29.43 -31.30
C PRO A 250 4.16 28.35 -32.16
N VAL A 251 5.42 28.03 -31.89
CA VAL A 251 6.13 26.91 -32.52
C VAL A 251 6.31 25.81 -31.49
N VAL A 252 5.76 24.63 -31.81
CA VAL A 252 5.94 23.43 -30.99
C VAL A 252 7.35 22.91 -31.24
N VAL A 253 8.26 23.16 -30.31
CA VAL A 253 9.62 22.63 -30.39
C VAL A 253 9.68 21.39 -29.49
N SER A 254 9.56 20.21 -30.09
CA SER A 254 9.82 18.95 -29.38
C SER A 254 11.29 18.92 -28.94
N LYS A 255 11.56 19.30 -27.69
CA LYS A 255 12.86 19.07 -27.08
C LYS A 255 12.99 17.57 -26.90
N LYS A 256 13.92 16.95 -27.64
CA LYS A 256 14.39 15.59 -27.34
C LYS A 256 14.79 15.57 -25.86
N GLY A 257 14.08 14.80 -25.04
CA GLY A 257 14.29 14.77 -23.60
C GLY A 257 15.74 14.46 -23.22
N LEU A 258 16.10 14.70 -21.97
CA LEU A 258 17.41 14.43 -21.34
C LEU A 258 17.93 12.97 -21.51
N LEU A 259 17.13 12.10 -22.12
CA LEU A 259 17.37 10.68 -22.41
C LEU A 259 18.46 10.42 -23.46
N SER A 260 18.93 11.42 -24.23
CA SER A 260 19.93 11.19 -25.28
C SER A 260 21.39 11.43 -24.86
N ASN A 261 21.68 12.11 -23.74
CA ASN A 261 23.05 12.26 -23.17
C ASN A 261 23.02 12.84 -21.73
N PRO A 262 22.80 12.00 -20.70
CA PRO A 262 22.70 12.49 -19.31
C PRO A 262 24.04 12.86 -18.67
N VAL A 263 25.17 12.33 -19.17
CA VAL A 263 26.49 12.54 -18.55
C VAL A 263 26.94 14.00 -18.64
N ASP A 264 26.73 14.67 -19.77
CA ASP A 264 27.14 16.07 -19.93
C ASP A 264 26.17 17.04 -19.22
N THR A 265 24.88 16.71 -19.20
CA THR A 265 23.86 17.60 -18.61
C THR A 265 23.77 17.53 -17.09
N LEU A 266 24.21 16.41 -16.46
CA LEU A 266 24.30 16.26 -15.01
C LEU A 266 25.45 17.06 -14.42
N THR A 267 26.60 17.13 -15.10
CA THR A 267 27.73 17.99 -14.70
C THR A 267 27.40 19.47 -14.88
N GLU A 268 26.72 19.85 -15.96
CA GLU A 268 26.32 21.24 -16.21
C GLU A 268 25.19 21.71 -15.28
N SER A 269 24.13 20.91 -15.09
CA SER A 269 22.99 21.31 -14.24
C SER A 269 23.30 21.25 -12.75
N ALA A 270 24.19 20.35 -12.31
CA ALA A 270 24.67 20.34 -10.93
C ALA A 270 25.62 21.52 -10.66
N THR A 271 26.44 21.95 -11.62
CA THR A 271 27.32 23.11 -11.42
C THR A 271 26.56 24.43 -11.48
N ASP A 272 25.56 24.58 -12.36
CA ASP A 272 24.73 25.79 -12.40
C ASP A 272 23.77 25.90 -11.23
N GLY A 273 23.12 24.79 -10.86
CA GLY A 273 22.22 24.66 -9.70
C GLY A 273 22.92 24.85 -8.35
N VAL A 274 24.20 24.48 -8.26
CA VAL A 274 25.01 24.73 -7.07
C VAL A 274 25.60 26.13 -7.11
N SER A 275 25.97 26.66 -8.28
CA SER A 275 26.55 28.01 -8.40
C SER A 275 25.61 29.12 -7.95
N TRP A 276 24.30 29.04 -8.19
CA TRP A 276 23.38 30.10 -7.75
C TRP A 276 23.21 30.13 -6.23
N LEU A 277 23.15 28.96 -5.58
CA LEU A 277 23.12 28.86 -4.11
C LEU A 277 24.43 29.34 -3.48
N PHE A 278 25.59 28.96 -4.05
CA PHE A 278 26.89 29.44 -3.59
C PHE A 278 27.08 30.94 -3.85
N LYS A 279 26.58 31.49 -4.97
CA LYS A 279 26.57 32.93 -5.23
C LYS A 279 25.68 33.68 -4.23
N GLY A 280 24.51 33.13 -3.90
CA GLY A 280 23.63 33.69 -2.87
C GLY A 280 24.30 33.76 -1.50
N ILE A 281 24.92 32.66 -1.07
CA ILE A 281 25.65 32.59 0.21
C ILE A 281 26.88 33.52 0.19
N ALA A 282 27.62 33.58 -0.91
CA ALA A 282 28.78 34.46 -1.05
C ALA A 282 28.39 35.95 -0.95
N ILE A 283 27.28 36.36 -1.58
CA ILE A 283 26.77 37.72 -1.48
C ILE A 283 26.42 38.07 -0.03
N VAL A 284 25.77 37.15 0.71
CA VAL A 284 25.43 37.37 2.11
C VAL A 284 26.69 37.52 2.98
N ILE A 285 27.71 36.67 2.78
CA ILE A 285 28.97 36.73 3.53
C ILE A 285 29.74 38.02 3.23
N VAL A 286 29.87 38.40 1.95
CA VAL A 286 30.54 39.64 1.54
C VAL A 286 29.81 40.87 2.11
N SER A 287 28.47 40.85 2.09
CA SER A 287 27.67 41.94 2.68
C SER A 287 27.87 42.06 4.19
N ALA A 288 27.92 40.93 4.91
CA ALA A 288 28.18 40.91 6.35
C ALA A 288 29.59 41.43 6.69
N LEU A 289 30.61 41.05 5.92
CA LEU A 289 31.97 41.56 6.09
C LEU A 289 32.07 43.06 5.79
N ALA A 290 31.39 43.54 4.75
CA ALA A 290 31.34 44.97 4.42
C ALA A 290 30.68 45.79 5.54
N ILE A 291 29.57 45.30 6.10
CA ILE A 291 28.90 45.94 7.24
C ILE A 291 29.82 45.96 8.47
N TYR A 292 30.49 44.84 8.77
CA TYR A 292 31.42 44.77 9.89
C TYR A 292 32.60 45.76 9.73
N ALA A 293 33.17 45.84 8.52
CA ALA A 293 34.23 46.78 8.21
C ALA A 293 33.77 48.24 8.38
N ALA A 294 32.57 48.57 7.91
CA ALA A 294 31.98 49.91 8.06
C ALA A 294 31.79 50.29 9.54
N ILE A 295 31.32 49.35 10.37
CA ILE A 295 31.17 49.56 11.82
C ILE A 295 32.53 49.82 12.47
N LYS A 296 33.55 49.03 12.13
CA LYS A 296 34.92 49.20 12.64
C LYS A 296 35.51 50.56 12.24
N LEU A 297 35.35 50.96 10.98
CA LEU A 297 35.84 52.25 10.47
C LEU A 297 35.17 53.42 11.17
N TRP A 298 33.85 53.34 11.37
CA TRP A 298 33.10 54.35 12.11
C TRP A 298 33.55 54.47 13.56
N TYR A 299 33.86 53.35 14.22
CA TYR A 299 34.34 53.35 15.60
C TYR A 299 35.71 54.02 15.74
N VAL A 300 36.62 53.79 14.77
CA VAL A 300 37.93 54.46 14.72
C VAL A 300 37.77 55.96 14.52
N TRP A 301 36.97 56.37 13.52
CA TRP A 301 36.69 57.79 13.25
C TRP A 301 36.08 58.51 14.46
N ARG A 302 35.13 57.86 15.15
CA ARG A 302 34.49 58.42 16.34
C ARG A 302 35.45 58.54 17.52
N ARG A 303 36.46 57.67 17.61
CA ARG A 303 37.50 57.76 18.66
C ARG A 303 38.42 58.95 18.41
N GLU A 304 38.86 59.16 17.17
CA GLU A 304 39.71 60.31 16.81
C GLU A 304 38.96 61.63 16.97
N SER A 305 37.69 61.69 16.59
CA SER A 305 36.85 62.90 16.70
C SER A 305 36.54 63.33 18.14
N ARG A 306 36.89 62.52 19.16
CA ARG A 306 36.79 62.91 20.59
C ARG A 306 38.11 63.40 21.18
N HIS A 307 39.21 63.24 20.47
CA HIS A 307 40.54 63.65 20.89
C HIS A 307 41.08 64.86 20.11
N ALA A 308 40.36 65.30 19.06
CA ALA A 308 40.51 66.59 18.40
C ALA A 308 39.52 67.60 19.00
#